data_AF-A0A852FUP5-F1
#
_entry.id   AF-A0A852FUP5-F1
#
_cell.length_a   1.000
_cell.length_b   1.000
_cell.length_c   1.000
_cell.angle_alpha   90.00
_cell.angle_beta   90.00
_cell.angle_gamma   90.00
#
_symmetry.space_group_name_H-M   'P 1'
#
loop_
_entity.id
_entity.type
_entity.pdbx_description
1 polymer ?
#
loop_
_entity_poly.entity_id
_entity_poly.type
_entity_poly.pdbx_seq_one_letter_code
_entity_poly.pdbx_strand_id
1 'polypeptide(L)' 'QSRFQRQQRAQARQRSQQEFSSVPHSFVFPRGRAGRSLRSLCRDLRRVLEPFTARNLQV' A
#
# COMPACT_ATOMS: atom_id res chain seq x y z
N GLN A 1 30.40 2.04 -1.36
CA GLN A 1 29.56 1.50 -2.46
C GLN A 1 29.81 2.30 -3.74
N SER A 2 29.82 1.63 -4.91
CA SER A 2 30.14 2.27 -6.20
C SER A 2 29.05 3.23 -6.68
N ARG A 3 29.42 4.30 -7.40
CA ARG A 3 28.48 5.24 -8.05
C ARG A 3 27.49 4.51 -8.97
N PHE A 4 27.97 3.50 -9.70
CA PHE A 4 27.16 2.69 -10.60
C PHE A 4 26.08 1.89 -9.84
N GLN A 5 26.45 1.28 -8.72
CA GLN A 5 25.49 0.55 -7.86
C GLN A 5 24.39 1.48 -7.31
N ARG A 6 24.72 2.73 -6.97
CA ARG A 6 23.74 3.73 -6.53
C ARG A 6 22.76 4.08 -7.65
N GLN A 7 23.25 4.30 -8.88
CA GLN A 7 22.42 4.62 -10.04
C GLN A 7 21.48 3.47 -10.39
N GLN A 8 21.98 2.23 -10.42
CA GLN A 8 21.14 1.06 -10.69
C GLN A 8 19.99 0.91 -9.70
N ARG A 9 20.26 1.09 -8.40
CA ARG A 9 19.20 1.03 -7.37
C ARG A 9 18.18 2.16 -7.51
N ALA A 10 18.61 3.35 -7.89
CA ALA A 10 17.69 4.46 -8.15
C ALA A 10 16.77 4.15 -9.33
N GLN A 11 17.30 3.61 -10.43
CA GLN A 11 16.51 3.21 -11.59
C GLN A 11 15.54 2.07 -11.26
N ALA A 12 15.97 1.05 -10.51
CA ALA A 12 15.10 -0.04 -10.07
C ALA A 12 13.94 0.47 -9.19
N ARG A 13 14.21 1.40 -8.26
CA ARG A 13 13.17 2.05 -7.45
C ARG A 13 12.17 2.82 -8.30
N GLN A 14 12.64 3.60 -9.27
CA GLN A 14 11.78 4.36 -10.17
C GLN A 14 10.86 3.44 -10.98
N ARG A 15 11.39 2.35 -11.55
CA ARG A 15 10.59 1.35 -12.27
C ARG A 15 9.53 0.72 -11.36
N SER A 16 9.91 0.31 -10.15
CA SER A 16 8.97 -0.26 -9.18
C SER A 16 7.84 0.72 -8.79
N GLN A 17 8.13 2.02 -8.71
CA GLN A 17 7.11 3.04 -8.43
C GLN A 17 6.16 3.23 -9.60
N GLN A 18 6.66 3.20 -10.83
CA GLN A 18 5.83 3.29 -12.03
C GLN A 18 4.90 2.08 -12.15
N GLU A 19 5.43 0.87 -11.97
CA GLU A 19 4.64 -0.37 -11.94
C GLU A 19 3.60 -0.38 -10.81
N PHE A 20 3.96 0.12 -9.62
CA PHE A 20 3.01 0.23 -8.53
C PHE A 20 1.87 1.20 -8.86
N SER A 21 2.19 2.35 -9.49
CA SER A 21 1.19 3.37 -9.81
C SER A 21 0.28 3.04 -11.00
N SER A 22 0.67 2.08 -11.84
CA SER A 22 -0.08 1.75 -13.07
C SER A 22 -1.26 0.82 -12.82
N VAL A 23 -1.32 0.16 -11.66
CA VAL A 23 -2.42 -0.73 -11.30
C VAL A 23 -3.50 -0.01 -10.48
N PRO A 24 -4.75 -0.49 -10.48
CA PRO A 24 -5.80 0.08 -9.65
C PRO A 24 -5.50 -0.03 -8.15
N HIS A 25 -5.68 1.06 -7.42
CA HIS A 25 -5.57 1.10 -5.97
C HIS A 25 -6.94 1.07 -5.30
N SER A 26 -7.00 0.52 -4.09
CA SER A 26 -8.24 0.40 -3.33
C SER A 26 -8.10 0.90 -1.89
N PHE A 27 -9.26 1.21 -1.29
CA PHE A 27 -9.38 1.64 0.09
C PHE A 27 -10.47 0.82 0.77
N VAL A 28 -10.17 0.32 1.96
CA VAL A 28 -11.15 -0.37 2.81
C VAL A 28 -11.32 0.45 4.08
N PHE A 29 -12.53 0.93 4.34
CA PHE A 29 -12.85 1.68 5.55
C PHE A 29 -14.28 1.36 6.00
N PRO A 30 -14.53 1.36 7.33
CA PRO A 30 -15.88 1.19 7.82
C PRO A 30 -16.73 2.44 7.54
N ARG A 31 -18.04 2.25 7.35
CA ARG A 31 -19.00 3.34 7.24
C ARG A 31 -19.78 3.51 8.55
N GLY A 32 -19.91 4.75 9.02
CA GLY A 32 -20.65 5.07 10.24
C GLY A 32 -19.97 4.61 11.53
N ARG A 33 -20.76 4.42 12.60
CA ARG A 33 -20.24 3.98 13.91
C ARG A 33 -19.89 2.49 13.89
N ALA A 34 -18.63 2.18 13.59
CA ALA A 34 -18.12 0.82 13.66
C ALA A 34 -17.80 0.38 15.09
N GLY A 35 -18.06 -0.89 15.41
CA GLY A 35 -17.57 -1.54 16.62
C GLY A 35 -16.10 -1.95 16.51
N ARG A 36 -15.54 -2.49 17.62
CA ARG A 36 -14.15 -3.00 17.64
C ARG A 36 -13.92 -4.12 16.62
N SER A 37 -14.84 -5.08 16.52
CA SER A 37 -14.71 -6.23 15.63
C SER A 37 -14.67 -5.81 14.16
N LEU A 38 -15.57 -4.91 13.74
CA LEU A 38 -15.59 -4.40 12.36
C LEU A 38 -14.32 -3.62 12.03
N ARG A 39 -13.81 -2.80 12.96
CA ARG A 39 -12.50 -2.14 12.79
C ARG A 39 -11.35 -3.13 12.65
N SER A 40 -11.38 -4.23 13.40
CA SER A 40 -10.37 -5.29 13.27
C SER A 40 -10.46 -5.94 11.89
N LEU A 41 -11.66 -6.34 11.47
CA LEU A 41 -11.91 -6.92 10.16
C LEU A 41 -11.42 -6.00 9.03
N CYS A 42 -11.70 -4.70 9.09
CA CYS A 42 -11.18 -3.74 8.10
C CYS A 42 -9.64 -3.74 8.05
N ARG A 43 -8.95 -3.84 9.20
CA ARG A 43 -7.48 -3.94 9.23
C ARG A 43 -6.98 -5.24 8.63
N ASP A 44 -7.66 -6.35 8.88
CA ASP A 44 -7.30 -7.65 8.34
C ASP A 44 -7.51 -7.69 6.83
N LEU A 45 -8.62 -7.16 6.32
CA LEU A 45 -8.86 -7.00 4.88
C LEU A 45 -7.79 -6.12 4.22
N ARG A 46 -7.39 -5.01 4.84
CA ARG A 46 -6.30 -4.16 4.32
C ARG A 46 -4.98 -4.94 4.19
N ARG A 47 -4.70 -5.88 5.09
CA ARG A 47 -3.49 -6.74 5.03
C ARG A 47 -3.60 -7.78 3.93
N VAL A 48 -4.76 -8.43 3.80
CA VAL A 48 -5.00 -9.45 2.75
C VAL A 48 -4.92 -8.84 1.35
N LEU A 49 -5.35 -7.59 1.20
CA LEU A 49 -5.35 -6.87 -0.07
C LEU A 49 -4.08 -6.02 -0.31
N GLU A 50 -3.04 -6.19 0.52
CA GLU A 50 -1.71 -5.66 0.20
C GLU A 50 -1.22 -6.27 -1.14
N PRO A 51 -0.44 -5.53 -1.95
CA PRO A 51 0.16 -4.21 -1.67
C PRO A 51 -0.69 -3.02 -2.16
N PHE A 52 -1.79 -3.26 -2.88
CA PHE A 52 -2.53 -2.20 -3.59
C PHE A 52 -3.67 -1.57 -2.79
N THR A 53 -3.87 -1.99 -1.55
CA THR A 53 -4.79 -1.38 -0.60
C THR A 53 -4.05 -0.58 0.47
N ALA A 54 -4.53 0.63 0.78
CA ALA A 54 -3.90 1.47 1.80
C ALA A 54 -4.07 0.90 3.23
N ARG A 55 -2.97 0.37 3.79
CA ARG A 55 -2.91 -0.20 5.14
C ARG A 55 -3.25 0.81 6.26
N ASN A 56 -2.67 2.01 6.17
CA ASN A 56 -2.74 3.05 7.20
C ASN A 56 -3.66 4.22 6.81
N LEU A 57 -4.76 3.93 6.11
CA LEU A 57 -5.75 4.94 5.75
C LEU A 57 -6.38 5.55 7.02
N GLN A 58 -6.27 6.88 7.15
CA GLN A 58 -6.89 7.70 8.19
C GLN A 58 -8.22 8.25 7.66
N VAL A 59 -9.33 7.83 8.28
CA VAL A 59 -10.72 8.19 7.93
C VAL A 59 -11.59 8.21 9.18
#